data_AF-A0A9E1E6N2-F1
#
_entry.id   AF-A0A9E1E6N2-F1
#
_cell.length_a   1.000
_cell.length_b   1.000
_cell.length_c   1.000
_cell.angle_alpha   90.00
_cell.angle_beta   90.00
_cell.angle_gamma   90.00
#
_symmetry.space_group_name_H-M   'P 1'
#
loop_
_entity.id
_entity.type
_entity.pdbx_description
1 polymer ?
#
loop_
_entity_poly.entity_id
_entity_poly.type
_entity_poly.pdbx_seq_one_letter_code
_entity_poly.pdbx_strand_id
1 'polypeptide(L)'
;MDKTKYYVLKKKAVPEVLLKVVEVKRLLAAERALTIQEATERIGISRSSFYKYKDDIFPFHENEKGQTVTMVIQMDDTPGLLAELLREAAKYRANILTIHQSIPINGIATLTLSIEILSTTGNISEMVDEMEGNEGVHYLKIVGRE
;
A
#
# COMPACT_ATOMS: atom_id res chain seq x y z
N MET A 1 -7.26 18.33 23.49
CA MET A 1 -6.77 17.21 22.65
C MET A 1 -7.62 16.01 22.97
N ASP A 2 -8.58 15.69 22.11
CA ASP A 2 -9.34 14.44 22.22
C ASP A 2 -8.34 13.28 22.11
N LYS A 3 -8.20 12.50 23.19
CA LYS A 3 -7.35 11.31 23.20
C LYS A 3 -8.17 10.18 22.60
N THR A 4 -8.31 10.14 21.28
CA THR A 4 -8.92 9.00 20.58
C THR A 4 -8.10 7.75 20.90
N LYS A 5 -8.68 6.82 21.67
CA LYS A 5 -8.09 5.53 22.03
C LYS A 5 -8.69 4.44 21.14
N TYR A 6 -7.85 3.62 20.53
CA TYR A 6 -8.28 2.49 19.72
C TYR A 6 -8.39 1.21 20.56
N TYR A 7 -9.35 0.35 20.22
CA TYR A 7 -9.54 -0.96 20.85
C TYR A 7 -9.54 -2.06 19.80
N VAL A 8 -8.85 -3.17 20.07
CA VAL A 8 -8.87 -4.37 19.24
C VAL A 8 -9.89 -5.35 19.82
N LEU A 9 -10.88 -5.72 19.02
CA LEU A 9 -11.98 -6.60 19.43
C LEU A 9 -12.00 -7.87 18.59
N LYS A 10 -12.38 -9.01 19.19
CA LYS A 10 -12.72 -10.22 18.42
C LYS A 10 -14.02 -9.96 17.65
N LYS A 11 -14.16 -10.48 16.41
CA LYS A 11 -15.36 -10.31 15.57
C LYS A 11 -16.68 -10.54 16.30
N LYS A 12 -16.75 -11.57 17.16
CA LYS A 12 -17.94 -11.92 17.96
C LYS A 12 -18.41 -10.82 18.94
N ALA A 13 -17.53 -9.88 19.30
CA ALA A 13 -17.83 -8.77 20.19
C ALA A 13 -18.24 -7.51 19.42
N VAL A 14 -18.17 -7.52 18.09
CA VAL A 14 -18.53 -6.38 17.24
C VAL A 14 -20.01 -6.48 16.91
N PRO A 15 -20.83 -5.46 17.22
CA PRO A 15 -22.23 -5.41 16.82
C PRO A 15 -22.42 -5.61 15.31
N GLU A 16 -23.48 -6.33 14.93
CA GLU A 16 -23.80 -6.64 13.52
C GLU A 16 -23.91 -5.38 12.66
N VAL A 17 -24.49 -4.30 13.20
CA VAL A 17 -24.60 -3.02 12.48
C VAL A 17 -23.23 -2.47 12.05
N LEU A 18 -22.19 -2.60 12.88
CA LEU A 18 -20.85 -2.14 12.54
C LEU A 18 -20.19 -3.06 11.51
N LEU A 19 -20.44 -4.37 11.60
CA LEU A 19 -19.98 -5.32 10.58
C LEU A 19 -20.59 -5.01 9.21
N LYS A 20 -21.88 -4.71 9.16
CA LYS A 20 -22.58 -4.29 7.92
C LYS A 20 -22.04 -2.99 7.34
N VAL A 21 -21.60 -2.04 8.18
CA VAL A 21 -20.94 -0.81 7.69
C VAL A 21 -19.64 -1.13 6.94
N VAL A 22 -18.85 -2.07 7.46
CA VAL A 22 -17.62 -2.53 6.79
C VAL A 22 -17.95 -3.21 5.46
N GLU A 23 -18.99 -4.04 5.42
CA GLU A 23 -19.45 -4.69 4.18
C GLU A 23 -19.94 -3.68 3.13
N VAL A 24 -20.70 -2.65 3.53
CA VAL A 24 -21.12 -1.57 2.63
C VAL A 24 -19.92 -0.84 2.05
N LYS A 25 -18.92 -0.48 2.88
CA LYS A 25 -17.68 0.16 2.40
C LYS A 25 -16.96 -0.70 1.38
N ARG A 26 -16.85 -2.01 1.65
CA ARG A 26 -16.21 -2.97 0.75
C ARG A 26 -16.93 -3.07 -0.59
N LEU A 27 -18.26 -3.11 -0.57
CA LEU A 27 -19.09 -3.17 -1.77
C LEU A 27 -18.93 -1.90 -2.63
N LEU A 28 -18.91 -0.72 -1.99
CA LEU A 28 -18.67 0.57 -2.66
C LEU A 28 -17.26 0.69 -3.25
N ALA A 29 -16.26 0.07 -2.60
CA ALA A 29 -14.90 0.03 -3.14
C ALA A 29 -14.77 -0.90 -4.35
N ALA A 30 -15.46 -2.04 -4.33
CA ALA A 30 -15.45 -3.03 -5.41
C ALA A 30 -16.23 -2.57 -6.66
N GLU A 31 -17.37 -1.91 -6.48
CA GLU A 31 -18.25 -1.47 -7.57
C GLU A 31 -18.23 0.07 -7.73
N ARG A 32 -17.35 0.58 -8.60
CA ARG A 32 -17.16 2.03 -8.83
C ARG A 32 -18.41 2.83 -9.22
N ALA A 33 -19.45 2.18 -9.75
CA ALA A 33 -20.70 2.82 -10.16
C ALA A 33 -21.84 2.70 -9.12
N LEU A 34 -21.60 2.01 -7.99
CA LEU A 34 -22.63 1.74 -7.00
C LEU A 34 -22.82 2.93 -6.07
N THR A 35 -24.07 3.36 -5.90
CA THR A 35 -24.42 4.41 -4.95
C THR A 35 -24.47 3.88 -3.52
N ILE A 36 -24.28 4.79 -2.54
CA ILE A 36 -24.44 4.44 -1.11
C ILE A 36 -25.81 3.84 -0.85
N GLN A 37 -26.86 4.35 -1.49
CA GLN A 37 -28.21 3.84 -1.31
C GLN A 37 -28.31 2.36 -1.72
N GLU A 38 -27.91 2.04 -2.95
CA GLU A 38 -27.93 0.67 -3.47
C GLU A 38 -27.07 -0.27 -2.61
N ALA A 39 -25.91 0.20 -2.16
CA ALA A 39 -25.04 -0.59 -1.30
C ALA A 39 -25.69 -0.89 0.06
N THR A 40 -26.30 0.12 0.69
CA THR A 40 -26.99 -0.05 1.98
C THR A 40 -28.22 -0.94 1.88
N GLU A 41 -28.97 -0.86 0.77
CA GLU A 41 -30.11 -1.74 0.49
C GLU A 41 -29.68 -3.20 0.28
N ARG A 42 -28.63 -3.44 -0.50
CA ARG A 42 -28.08 -4.80 -0.73
C ARG A 42 -27.59 -5.47 0.55
N ILE A 43 -26.92 -4.73 1.42
CA ILE A 43 -26.37 -5.26 2.70
C ILE A 43 -27.43 -5.31 3.81
N GLY A 44 -28.55 -4.60 3.66
CA GLY A 44 -29.62 -4.57 4.65
C GLY A 44 -29.26 -3.76 5.90
N ILE A 45 -28.71 -2.56 5.70
CA ILE A 45 -28.48 -1.55 6.74
C ILE A 45 -29.13 -0.22 6.34
N SER A 46 -29.60 0.55 7.31
CA SER A 46 -30.15 1.89 7.00
C SER A 46 -29.04 2.88 6.63
N ARG A 47 -29.34 3.84 5.75
CA ARG A 47 -28.42 4.94 5.42
C ARG A 47 -27.99 5.73 6.67
N SER A 48 -28.90 5.98 7.60
CA SER A 48 -28.57 6.71 8.83
C SER A 48 -27.61 5.92 9.72
N SER A 49 -27.78 4.60 9.84
CA SER A 49 -26.83 3.73 10.54
C SER A 49 -25.46 3.73 9.86
N PHE A 50 -25.42 3.70 8.52
CA PHE A 50 -24.16 3.82 7.79
C PHE A 50 -23.45 5.13 8.11
N TYR A 51 -24.11 6.28 7.94
CA TYR A 51 -23.50 7.58 8.21
C TYR A 51 -23.12 7.79 9.67
N LYS A 52 -23.86 7.20 10.61
CA LYS A 52 -23.57 7.30 12.04
C LYS A 52 -22.25 6.64 12.42
N TYR A 53 -21.92 5.52 11.78
CA TYR A 53 -20.79 4.66 12.19
C TYR A 53 -19.66 4.58 11.14
N LYS A 54 -19.82 5.21 9.97
CA LYS A 54 -18.84 5.12 8.88
C LYS A 54 -17.43 5.56 9.28
N ASP A 55 -17.27 6.42 10.27
CA ASP A 55 -15.95 6.92 10.69
C ASP A 55 -15.41 6.18 11.92
N ASP A 56 -16.24 5.37 12.58
CA ASP A 56 -15.91 4.66 13.82
C ASP A 56 -15.41 3.23 13.60
N ILE A 57 -15.69 2.65 12.43
CA ILE A 57 -15.24 1.31 12.06
C ILE A 57 -14.63 1.27 10.66
N PHE A 58 -13.46 0.68 10.60
CA PHE A 58 -12.72 0.41 9.38
C PHE A 58 -12.04 -0.96 9.52
N PRO A 59 -11.88 -1.70 8.41
CA PRO A 59 -11.09 -2.91 8.43
C PRO A 59 -9.66 -2.55 8.86
N PHE A 60 -9.11 -3.30 9.83
CA PHE A 60 -7.74 -3.11 10.30
C PHE A 60 -6.69 -3.43 9.22
N HIS A 61 -7.12 -4.13 8.16
CA HIS A 61 -6.34 -4.40 6.96
C HIS A 61 -7.20 -4.11 5.72
N GLU A 62 -6.99 -2.96 5.08
CA GLU A 62 -7.26 -2.82 3.65
C GLU A 62 -6.09 -3.45 2.87
N ASN A 63 -5.94 -4.78 2.94
CA ASN A 63 -5.08 -5.50 1.99
C ASN A 63 -5.82 -5.73 0.66
N GLU A 64 -6.66 -4.78 0.25
CA GLU A 64 -7.25 -4.74 -1.10
C GLU A 64 -6.43 -3.84 -2.04
N LYS A 65 -5.54 -3.01 -1.48
CA LYS A 65 -4.39 -2.45 -2.20
C LYS A 65 -3.19 -3.34 -1.90
N GLY A 66 -2.30 -3.49 -2.86
CA GLY A 66 -1.15 -4.36 -2.71
C GLY A 66 -0.32 -4.01 -1.48
N GLN A 67 0.47 -4.97 -1.01
CA GLN A 67 1.38 -4.70 0.10
C GLN A 67 2.40 -3.65 -0.33
N THR A 68 2.52 -2.56 0.42
CA THR A 68 3.47 -1.49 0.07
C THR A 68 4.82 -1.81 0.68
N VAL A 69 5.86 -1.77 -0.14
CA VAL A 69 7.25 -1.95 0.29
C VAL A 69 8.04 -0.71 -0.07
N THR A 70 8.76 -0.17 0.91
CA THR A 70 9.68 0.95 0.72
C THR A 70 11.11 0.47 0.83
N MET A 71 11.89 0.75 -0.20
CA MET A 71 13.30 0.43 -0.32
C MET A 71 14.12 1.72 -0.28
N VAL A 72 15.28 1.65 0.36
CA VAL A 72 16.33 2.68 0.32
C VAL A 72 17.55 2.06 -0.32
N ILE A 73 17.99 2.66 -1.42
CA ILE A 73 19.10 2.21 -2.25
C ILE A 73 20.17 3.29 -2.23
N GLN A 74 21.41 2.92 -1.92
CA GLN A 74 22.55 3.81 -2.14
C GLN A 74 23.21 3.43 -3.45
N MET A 75 23.40 4.39 -4.34
CA MET A 75 23.86 4.15 -5.71
C MET A 75 24.76 5.28 -6.22
N ASP A 76 25.61 4.97 -7.19
CA ASP A 76 26.41 5.97 -7.90
C ASP A 76 25.53 6.90 -8.75
N ASP A 77 25.88 8.18 -8.79
CA ASP A 77 25.25 9.16 -9.68
C ASP A 77 25.87 9.07 -11.07
N THR A 78 25.49 8.04 -11.80
CA THR A 78 25.93 7.81 -13.18
C THR A 78 24.73 7.82 -14.14
N PRO A 79 24.91 8.31 -15.38
CA PRO A 79 23.84 8.30 -16.37
C PRO A 79 23.34 6.88 -16.63
N GLY A 80 22.04 6.65 -16.41
CA GLY A 80 21.37 5.39 -16.74
C GLY A 80 21.10 4.46 -15.57
N LEU A 81 21.82 4.57 -14.45
CA LEU A 81 21.69 3.63 -13.33
C LEU A 81 20.28 3.68 -12.69
N LEU A 82 19.69 4.87 -12.52
CA LEU A 82 18.30 4.97 -12.04
C LEU A 82 17.34 4.25 -13.00
N ALA A 83 17.53 4.40 -14.31
CA ALA A 83 16.66 3.77 -15.31
C ALA A 83 16.80 2.25 -15.31
N GLU A 84 18.00 1.73 -15.03
CA GLU A 84 18.25 0.30 -14.82
C GLU A 84 17.46 -0.25 -13.64
N LEU A 85 17.52 0.41 -12.48
CA LEU A 85 16.77 0.02 -11.29
C LEU A 85 15.25 0.05 -11.52
N LEU A 86 14.74 1.08 -12.21
CA LEU A 86 13.32 1.17 -12.54
C LEU A 86 12.89 0.09 -13.54
N ARG A 87 13.76 -0.29 -14.48
CA ARG A 87 13.52 -1.40 -15.40
C ARG A 87 13.47 -2.73 -14.68
N GLU A 88 14.30 -2.93 -13.66
CA GLU A 88 14.26 -4.13 -12.82
C GLU A 88 12.92 -4.25 -12.09
N ALA A 89 12.46 -3.17 -11.45
CA ALA A 89 11.11 -3.12 -10.84
C ALA A 89 10.00 -3.47 -11.85
N ALA A 90 10.11 -2.94 -13.08
CA ALA A 90 9.14 -3.17 -14.14
C ALA A 90 9.12 -4.64 -14.64
N LYS A 91 10.29 -5.30 -14.72
CA LYS A 91 10.41 -6.73 -15.10
C LYS A 91 9.62 -7.61 -14.14
N TYR A 92 9.66 -7.29 -12.86
CA TYR A 92 8.91 -7.97 -11.80
C TYR A 92 7.46 -7.51 -11.67
N ARG A 93 6.99 -6.60 -12.54
CA ARG A 93 5.64 -6.03 -12.50
C ARG A 93 5.30 -5.40 -11.14
N ALA A 94 6.30 -4.83 -10.48
CA ALA A 94 6.09 -4.03 -9.28
C ALA A 94 5.50 -2.67 -9.68
N ASN A 95 4.40 -2.28 -9.05
CA ASN A 95 3.78 -0.98 -9.32
C ASN A 95 4.51 0.09 -8.51
N ILE A 96 5.24 0.99 -9.19
CA ILE A 96 6.01 2.03 -8.50
C ILE A 96 5.07 3.15 -8.07
N LEU A 97 5.05 3.44 -6.76
CA LEU A 97 4.22 4.49 -6.17
C LEU A 97 4.98 5.82 -6.07
N THR A 98 6.22 5.79 -5.59
CA THR A 98 7.03 7.00 -5.43
C THR A 98 8.49 6.74 -5.73
N ILE A 99 9.13 7.71 -6.36
CA ILE A 99 10.56 7.74 -6.65
C ILE A 99 11.10 9.02 -6.02
N HIS A 100 12.08 8.89 -5.14
CA HIS A 100 12.75 10.03 -4.54
C HIS A 100 14.26 9.80 -4.52
N GLN A 101 14.99 10.50 -5.37
CA GLN A 101 16.45 10.50 -5.37
C GLN A 101 16.96 11.77 -4.67
N SER A 102 17.86 11.61 -3.69
CA SER A 102 18.54 12.74 -3.07
C SER A 102 19.52 13.40 -4.04
N ILE A 103 19.84 14.66 -3.81
CA ILE A 103 20.99 15.29 -4.45
C ILE A 103 22.24 14.46 -4.11
N PRO A 104 23.04 14.05 -5.10
CA PRO A 104 24.22 13.23 -4.86
C PRO A 104 25.29 14.00 -4.08
N ILE A 105 25.95 13.31 -3.15
CA ILE A 105 27.08 13.83 -2.38
C ILE A 105 28.28 12.93 -2.68
N ASN A 106 29.37 13.51 -3.18
CA ASN A 106 30.57 12.78 -3.61
C ASN A 106 30.27 11.68 -4.65
N GLY A 107 29.35 11.95 -5.58
CA GLY A 107 28.97 11.01 -6.64
C GLY A 107 28.05 9.88 -6.18
N ILE A 108 27.52 9.93 -4.94
CA ILE A 108 26.61 8.92 -4.41
C ILE A 108 25.26 9.55 -4.10
N ALA A 109 24.19 8.97 -4.62
CA ALA A 109 22.81 9.35 -4.33
C ALA A 109 22.10 8.27 -3.50
N THR A 110 21.11 8.71 -2.71
CA THR A 110 20.17 7.83 -2.03
C THR A 110 18.85 7.85 -2.79
N LEU A 111 18.42 6.70 -3.27
CA LEU A 111 17.12 6.48 -3.90
C LEU A 111 16.17 5.81 -2.91
N THR A 112 15.08 6.49 -2.59
CA THR A 112 13.93 5.90 -1.89
C THR A 112 12.88 5.53 -2.92
N LEU A 113 12.56 4.24 -3.01
CA LEU A 113 11.59 3.68 -3.95
C LEU A 113 10.48 2.98 -3.16
N SER A 114 9.24 3.43 -3.34
CA SER A 114 8.08 2.73 -2.77
C SER A 114 7.32 2.04 -3.88
N ILE A 115 7.02 0.77 -3.68
CA ILE A 115 6.30 -0.08 -4.62
C ILE A 115 5.09 -0.72 -3.96
N GLU A 116 4.08 -1.00 -4.76
CA GLU A 116 2.93 -1.80 -4.39
C GLU A 116 3.09 -3.22 -4.97
N ILE A 117 3.04 -4.22 -4.09
CA ILE A 117 3.07 -5.64 -4.43
C ILE A 117 1.64 -6.09 -4.69
N LEU A 118 1.33 -6.34 -5.94
CA LEU A 118 0.05 -6.88 -6.38
C LEU A 118 0.13 -8.41 -6.47
N SER A 119 -1.01 -9.07 -6.63
CA SER A 119 -1.09 -10.52 -6.85
C SER A 119 -0.37 -10.99 -8.12
N THR A 120 -0.10 -10.08 -9.05
CA THR A 120 0.61 -10.31 -10.31
C THR A 120 2.09 -9.95 -10.26
N THR A 121 2.57 -9.38 -9.14
CA THR A 121 3.97 -9.04 -8.93
C THR A 121 4.80 -10.30 -8.74
N GLY A 122 5.98 -10.35 -9.35
CA GLY A 122 6.90 -11.47 -9.25
C GLY A 122 7.56 -11.61 -7.87
N ASN A 123 8.57 -12.47 -7.77
CA ASN A 123 9.28 -12.68 -6.52
C ASN A 123 10.08 -11.42 -6.11
N ILE A 124 9.64 -10.76 -5.04
CA ILE A 124 10.28 -9.54 -4.53
C ILE A 124 11.69 -9.78 -4.01
N SER A 125 11.97 -10.97 -3.45
CA SER A 125 13.33 -11.28 -3.00
C SER A 125 14.29 -11.30 -4.19
N GLU A 126 13.91 -11.97 -5.27
CA GLU A 126 14.73 -12.03 -6.49
C GLU A 126 14.89 -10.63 -7.12
N MET A 127 13.81 -9.83 -7.15
CA MET A 127 13.89 -8.44 -7.62
C MET A 127 14.88 -7.60 -6.81
N VAL A 128 14.86 -7.73 -5.49
CA VAL A 128 15.77 -7.01 -4.59
C VAL A 128 17.21 -7.46 -4.81
N ASP A 129 17.44 -8.77 -4.92
CA ASP A 129 18.77 -9.34 -5.18
C ASP A 129 19.32 -8.88 -6.54
N GLU A 130 18.48 -8.84 -7.59
CA GLU A 130 18.88 -8.34 -8.91
C GLU A 130 19.14 -6.82 -8.90
N MET A 131 18.35 -6.04 -8.17
CA MET A 131 18.59 -4.60 -8.01
C MET A 131 19.91 -4.33 -7.30
N GLU A 132 20.16 -5.02 -6.18
CA GLU A 132 21.39 -4.87 -5.39
C GLU A 132 22.64 -5.34 -6.16
N GLY A 133 22.48 -6.29 -7.08
CA GLY A 133 23.56 -6.78 -7.95
C GLY A 133 23.93 -5.85 -9.11
N ASN A 134 23.22 -4.75 -9.37
CA ASN A 134 23.59 -3.82 -10.44
C ASN A 134 24.90 -3.09 -10.13
N GLU A 135 25.75 -2.93 -11.15
CA GLU A 135 26.98 -2.16 -11.03
C GLU A 135 26.68 -0.71 -10.61
N GLY A 136 27.39 -0.24 -9.58
CA GLY A 136 27.17 1.09 -9.00
C GLY A 136 26.09 1.14 -7.91
N VAL A 137 25.45 0.02 -7.54
CA VAL A 137 24.65 -0.08 -6.31
C VAL A 137 25.55 -0.49 -5.15
N HIS A 138 25.53 0.30 -4.08
CA HIS A 138 26.34 0.06 -2.87
C HIS A 138 25.61 -0.82 -1.87
N TYR A 139 24.30 -0.57 -1.67
CA TYR A 139 23.42 -1.42 -0.89
C TYR A 139 21.95 -1.12 -1.17
N LEU A 140 21.09 -2.10 -0.88
CA LEU A 140 19.64 -1.95 -0.84
C LEU A 140 19.08 -2.42 0.50
N LYS A 141 18.18 -1.64 1.10
CA LYS A 141 17.48 -2.02 2.33
C LYS A 141 15.98 -1.80 2.22
N ILE A 142 15.20 -2.80 2.63
CA ILE A 142 13.76 -2.63 2.86
C ILE A 142 13.57 -1.97 4.22
N VAL A 143 12.93 -0.80 4.25
CA VAL A 143 12.74 0.02 5.46
C VAL A 143 11.30 0.06 5.97
N GLY A 144 10.34 -0.36 5.15
CA GLY A 144 8.93 -0.37 5.52
C GLY A 144 8.14 -1.39 4.71
N ARG A 145 7.21 -2.06 5.39
CA ARG A 145 6.27 -3.02 4.81
C ARG A 145 4.89 -2.76 5.44
N GLU A 146 3.97 -2.23 4.65
CA GLU A 146 2.60 -1.91 5.06
C GLU A 146 1.60 -2.81 4.33
#